data_AF-A0A6I2GIC8-F1
#
_entry.id   AF-A0A6I2GIC8-F1
#
_cell.length_a   1.000
_cell.length_b   1.000
_cell.length_c   1.000
_cell.angle_alpha   90.00
_cell.angle_beta   90.00
_cell.angle_gamma   90.00
#
_symmetry.space_group_name_H-M   'P 1'
#
loop_
_entity.id
_entity.type
_entity.pdbx_description
1 polymer ?
#
loop_
_entity_poly.entity_id
_entity_poly.type
_entity_poly.pdbx_seq_one_letter_code
_entity_poly.pdbx_strand_id
1 'polypeptide(L)'
;MSGAPLLAELVRENAFLVLGLAPGCSRMEVEREGARLLAALELKLQDAAQFATPLGPEPRTPERVRRALADLRDPARRLLHEWVARQAAALAPADPAPRTATPWRGAPAALGFGRRRAP
;
A
#
# COMPACT_ATOMS: atom_id res chain seq x y z
N MET A 1 24.99 2.14 -5.31
CA MET A 1 24.41 3.12 -4.37
C MET A 1 23.05 2.59 -3.95
N SER A 2 22.87 2.24 -2.68
CA SER A 2 21.63 1.60 -2.21
C SER A 2 20.48 2.62 -2.23
N GLY A 3 19.48 2.42 -3.10
CA GLY A 3 18.32 3.33 -3.29
C GLY A 3 17.20 3.18 -2.24
N ALA A 4 17.37 2.28 -1.28
CA ALA A 4 16.41 1.99 -0.22
C ALA A 4 16.04 3.20 0.67
N PRO A 5 16.96 4.09 1.12
CA PRO A 5 16.59 5.19 2.02
C PRO A 5 15.71 6.24 1.32
N LEU A 6 15.90 6.45 0.02
CA LEU A 6 15.13 7.42 -0.76
C LEU A 6 13.70 6.91 -1.04
N LEU A 7 13.55 5.61 -1.33
CA LEU A 7 12.22 5.01 -1.45
C LEU A 7 11.46 5.07 -0.13
N ALA A 8 12.12 4.83 1.00
CA ALA A 8 11.46 4.90 2.31
C ALA A 8 10.88 6.30 2.60
N GLU A 9 11.62 7.35 2.28
CA GLU A 9 11.14 8.73 2.41
C GLU A 9 9.94 9.02 1.49
N LEU A 10 10.02 8.58 0.22
CA LEU A 10 8.92 8.71 -0.73
C LEU A 10 7.65 7.96 -0.30
N VAL A 11 7.80 6.81 0.37
CA VAL A 11 6.67 6.06 0.94
C VAL A 11 6.03 6.84 2.08
N ARG A 12 6.82 7.42 3.00
CA ARG A 12 6.27 8.20 4.12
C ARG A 12 5.50 9.43 3.64
N GLU A 13 6.01 10.13 2.63
CA GLU A 13 5.37 11.31 2.04
C GLU A 13 4.32 10.97 0.97
N ASN A 14 3.98 9.69 0.77
CA ASN A 14 3.07 9.30 -0.29
C ASN A 14 1.64 9.82 -0.04
N ALA A 15 1.12 10.64 -0.95
CA ALA A 15 -0.18 11.28 -0.81
C ALA A 15 -1.35 10.28 -0.67
N PHE A 16 -1.31 9.13 -1.34
CA PHE A 16 -2.36 8.12 -1.21
C PHE A 16 -2.34 7.43 0.16
N LEU A 17 -1.15 7.13 0.69
CA LEU A 17 -1.01 6.57 2.04
C LEU A 17 -1.43 7.57 3.11
N VAL A 18 -1.03 8.84 2.97
CA VAL A 18 -1.47 9.92 3.87
C VAL A 18 -3.00 10.01 3.89
N LEU A 19 -3.67 9.94 2.73
CA LEU A 19 -5.14 10.00 2.66
C LEU A 19 -5.83 8.67 2.97
N GLY A 20 -5.09 7.55 3.05
CA GLY A 20 -5.67 6.22 3.23
C GLY A 20 -6.49 5.74 2.02
N LEU A 21 -6.12 6.19 0.81
CA LEU A 21 -6.83 5.88 -0.43
C LEU A 21 -6.02 4.94 -1.33
N ALA A 22 -6.71 4.23 -2.23
CA ALA A 22 -6.07 3.46 -3.28
C ALA A 22 -5.54 4.39 -4.40
N PRO A 23 -4.41 4.06 -5.06
CA PRO A 23 -3.86 4.88 -6.15
C PRO A 23 -4.79 4.98 -7.38
N GLY A 24 -5.82 4.14 -7.48
CA GLY A 24 -6.84 4.19 -8.53
C GLY A 24 -8.08 5.05 -8.21
N CYS A 25 -8.12 5.73 -7.05
CA CYS A 25 -9.29 6.52 -6.67
C CYS A 25 -9.53 7.72 -7.59
N SER A 26 -10.81 8.07 -7.75
CA SER A 26 -11.24 9.24 -8.51
C SER A 26 -10.85 10.55 -7.81
N ARG A 27 -10.79 11.64 -8.57
CA ARG A 27 -10.55 12.99 -8.02
C ARG A 27 -11.60 13.38 -6.98
N MET A 28 -12.86 13.01 -7.18
CA MET A 28 -13.94 13.30 -6.23
C MET A 28 -13.72 12.59 -4.89
N GLU A 29 -13.26 11.34 -4.92
CA GLU A 29 -12.93 10.59 -3.69
C GLU A 29 -11.78 11.23 -2.92
N VAL A 30 -10.74 11.70 -3.64
CA VAL A 30 -9.62 12.43 -3.03
C VAL A 30 -10.09 13.68 -2.28
N GLU A 31 -10.88 14.53 -2.92
CA GLU A 31 -11.36 15.78 -2.31
C GLU A 31 -12.29 15.50 -1.12
N ARG A 32 -13.21 14.52 -1.27
CA ARG A 32 -14.12 14.12 -0.18
C ARG A 32 -13.37 13.61 1.03
N GLU A 33 -12.41 12.71 0.83
CA GLU A 33 -11.65 12.11 1.91
C GLU A 33 -10.73 13.12 2.59
N GLY A 34 -10.09 14.00 1.81
CA GLY A 34 -9.27 15.07 2.36
C GLY A 34 -10.08 16.04 3.23
N ALA A 35 -11.28 16.44 2.79
CA ALA A 35 -12.17 17.27 3.59
C ALA A 35 -12.59 16.57 4.89
N ARG A 36 -12.95 15.27 4.81
CA ARG A 36 -13.29 14.45 5.98
C ARG A 36 -12.14 14.38 6.99
N LEU A 37 -10.91 14.12 6.52
CA LEU A 37 -9.72 14.01 7.36
C LEU A 37 -9.37 15.34 8.02
N LEU A 38 -9.45 16.46 7.29
CA LEU A 38 -9.18 17.78 7.88
C LEU A 38 -10.16 18.10 9.00
N ALA A 39 -11.45 17.87 8.80
CA ALA A 39 -12.46 18.06 9.84
C ALA A 39 -12.22 17.14 11.05
N ALA A 40 -11.88 15.87 10.82
CA ALA A 40 -11.58 14.92 11.89
C ALA A 40 -10.34 15.32 12.71
N LEU A 41 -9.29 15.82 12.04
CA LEU A 41 -8.07 16.29 12.70
C LEU A 41 -8.31 17.57 13.50
N GLU A 42 -9.15 18.48 13.00
CA GLU A 42 -9.57 19.69 13.73
C GLU A 42 -10.32 19.33 15.02
N LEU A 43 -11.16 18.28 14.98
CA LEU A 43 -11.87 17.73 16.13
C LEU A 43 -10.99 16.78 17.00
N LYS A 44 -9.70 16.61 16.66
CA LYS A 44 -8.74 15.76 17.38
C LYS A 44 -9.18 14.30 17.53
N LEU A 45 -9.86 13.76 16.52
CA LEU A 45 -10.23 12.35 16.48
C LEU A 45 -8.98 11.49 16.33
N GLN A 46 -8.75 10.58 17.28
CA GLN A 46 -7.51 9.80 17.36
C GLN A 46 -7.27 8.92 16.13
N ASP A 47 -8.32 8.32 15.58
CA ASP A 47 -8.24 7.47 14.39
C ASP A 47 -7.76 8.21 13.14
N ALA A 48 -7.95 9.54 13.10
CA ALA A 48 -7.47 10.36 12.00
C ALA A 48 -5.99 10.76 12.15
N ALA A 49 -5.42 10.69 13.35
CA ALA A 49 -4.10 11.22 13.66
C ALA A 49 -2.93 10.37 13.13
N GLN A 50 -3.19 9.14 12.68
CA GLN A 50 -2.17 8.23 12.14
C GLN A 50 -2.64 7.54 10.87
N PHE A 51 -1.68 7.14 10.04
CA PHE A 51 -1.91 6.31 8.86
C PHE A 51 -0.92 5.17 8.80
N ALA A 52 -1.35 4.04 8.25
CA ALA A 52 -0.50 2.87 8.09
C ALA A 52 0.41 3.03 6.87
N THR A 53 1.67 2.62 7.01
CA THR A 53 2.59 2.44 5.89
C THR A 53 3.26 1.06 6.01
N PRO A 54 3.82 0.52 4.91
CA PRO A 54 4.65 -0.70 4.95
C PRO A 54 5.86 -0.62 5.90
N LEU A 55 6.26 0.60 6.30
CA LEU A 55 7.39 0.85 7.19
C LEU A 55 6.96 1.04 8.66
N GLY A 56 5.66 0.99 8.94
CA GLY A 56 5.06 1.28 10.24
C GLY A 56 4.05 2.44 10.19
N PRO A 57 3.30 2.66 11.28
CA PRO A 57 2.36 3.78 11.37
C PRO A 57 3.12 5.13 11.42
N GLU A 58 2.55 6.12 10.74
CA GLU A 58 3.11 7.48 10.62
C GLU A 58 2.07 8.54 11.04
N PRO A 59 2.49 9.69 11.58
CA PRO A 59 1.57 10.73 12.02
C PRO A 59 0.92 11.45 10.83
N ARG A 60 -0.40 11.63 10.90
CA ARG A 60 -1.18 12.41 9.93
C ARG A 60 -1.46 13.79 10.52
N THR A 61 -0.85 14.83 9.95
CA THR A 61 -1.11 16.23 10.32
C THR A 61 -1.96 16.94 9.27
N PRO A 62 -2.68 18.02 9.62
CA PRO A 62 -3.45 18.82 8.66
C PRO A 62 -2.59 19.32 7.48
N GLU A 63 -1.35 19.72 7.75
CA GLU A 63 -0.40 20.20 6.73
C GLU A 63 -0.06 19.10 5.72
N ARG A 64 0.15 17.87 6.19
CA ARG A 64 0.39 16.70 5.32
C ARG A 64 -0.84 16.39 4.46
N VAL A 65 -2.04 16.47 5.03
CA VAL A 65 -3.29 16.26 4.27
C VAL A 65 -3.46 17.33 3.19
N ARG A 66 -3.24 18.61 3.51
CA ARG A 66 -3.33 19.71 2.52
C ARG A 66 -2.29 19.55 1.41
N ARG A 67 -1.05 19.17 1.75
CA ARG A 67 0.01 18.88 0.77
C ARG A 67 -0.38 17.71 -0.13
N ALA A 68 -0.84 16.59 0.44
CA ALA A 68 -1.31 15.43 -0.30
C ALA A 68 -2.43 15.79 -1.29
N LEU A 69 -3.41 16.58 -0.87
CA LEU A 69 -4.46 17.09 -1.76
C LEU A 69 -3.89 17.94 -2.90
N ALA A 70 -2.92 18.81 -2.62
CA ALA A 70 -2.28 19.63 -3.65
C ALA A 70 -1.48 18.78 -4.66
N ASP A 71 -0.72 17.79 -4.19
CA ASP A 71 0.08 16.92 -5.05
C ASP A 71 -0.79 16.03 -5.94
N LEU A 72 -1.94 15.54 -5.46
CA LEU A 72 -2.86 14.73 -6.26
C LEU A 72 -3.69 15.52 -7.29
N ARG A 73 -3.69 16.86 -7.20
CA ARG A 73 -4.29 17.75 -8.21
C ARG A 73 -3.38 17.95 -9.42
N ASP A 74 -2.07 17.81 -9.26
CA ASP A 74 -1.08 17.86 -10.34
C ASP A 74 -0.91 16.47 -10.97
N PRO A 75 -1.24 16.28 -12.26
CA PRO A 75 -1.15 14.97 -12.91
C PRO A 75 0.25 14.34 -12.88
N ALA A 76 1.31 15.15 -12.98
CA ALA A 76 2.67 14.65 -13.01
C ALA A 76 3.10 14.14 -11.62
N ARG A 77 2.78 14.91 -10.57
CA ARG A 77 3.05 14.50 -9.18
C ARG A 77 2.20 13.30 -8.77
N ARG A 78 0.94 13.27 -9.21
CA ARG A 78 0.05 12.14 -8.99
C ARG A 78 0.64 10.83 -9.53
N LEU A 79 1.18 10.83 -10.76
CA LEU A 79 1.81 9.65 -11.35
C LEU A 79 2.96 9.11 -10.50
N LEU A 80 3.81 10.01 -9.96
CA LEU A 80 4.88 9.61 -9.05
C LEU A 80 4.32 8.92 -7.79
N HIS A 81 3.30 9.51 -7.17
CA HIS A 81 2.67 8.91 -5.99
C HIS A 81 1.99 7.57 -6.30
N GLU A 82 1.38 7.41 -7.46
CA GLU A 82 0.78 6.14 -7.89
C GLU A 82 1.85 5.05 -8.04
N TRP A 83 2.96 5.39 -8.69
CA TRP A 83 4.08 4.48 -8.87
C TRP A 83 4.68 4.07 -7.52
N VAL A 84 4.96 5.03 -6.64
CA VAL A 84 5.49 4.75 -5.29
C VAL A 84 4.52 3.89 -4.48
N ALA A 85 3.21 4.16 -4.52
CA ALA A 85 2.22 3.37 -3.78
C ALA A 85 2.17 1.91 -4.25
N ARG A 86 2.30 1.67 -5.56
CA ARG A 86 2.39 0.30 -6.11
C ARG A 86 3.66 -0.42 -5.66
N GLN A 87 4.80 0.28 -5.64
CA GLN A 87 6.05 -0.30 -5.13
C GLN A 87 5.99 -0.55 -3.61
N ALA A 88 5.36 0.35 -2.86
CA ALA A 88 5.18 0.23 -1.41
C ALA A 88 4.33 -0.99 -1.05
N ALA A 89 3.26 -1.27 -1.81
CA ALA A 89 2.44 -2.46 -1.63
C ALA A 89 3.26 -3.77 -1.78
N ALA A 90 4.26 -3.78 -2.67
CA ALA A 90 5.17 -4.92 -2.82
C ALA A 90 6.15 -5.09 -1.64
N LEU A 91 6.37 -4.03 -0.85
CA LEU A 91 7.21 -4.05 0.36
C LEU A 91 6.45 -4.40 1.63
N ALA A 92 5.11 -4.33 1.61
CA ALA A 92 4.31 -4.70 2.76
C ALA A 92 4.65 -6.14 3.16
N PRO A 93 4.86 -6.42 4.46
CA PRO A 93 5.06 -7.79 4.89
C PRO A 93 3.84 -8.58 4.45
N ALA A 94 4.05 -9.54 3.53
CA ALA A 94 3.01 -10.48 3.19
C ALA A 94 2.59 -11.13 4.51
N ASP A 95 1.29 -11.19 4.79
CA ASP A 95 0.80 -12.13 5.77
C ASP A 95 1.51 -13.45 5.49
N PRO A 96 2.09 -14.12 6.51
CA PRO A 96 2.65 -15.43 6.29
C PRO A 96 1.49 -16.30 5.85
N ALA A 97 1.29 -16.41 4.53
CA ALA A 97 0.38 -17.36 3.95
C ALA A 97 0.70 -18.67 4.65
N PRO A 98 -0.31 -19.40 5.16
CA PRO A 98 -0.04 -20.69 5.76
C PRO A 98 0.84 -21.43 4.77
N ARG A 99 2.06 -21.78 5.19
CA ARG A 99 2.99 -22.56 4.37
C ARG A 99 2.34 -23.93 4.22
N THR A 100 1.33 -24.03 3.35
CA THR A 100 0.76 -25.29 2.95
C THR A 100 1.93 -26.07 2.38
N ALA A 101 2.24 -27.18 3.06
CA ALA A 101 3.25 -28.13 2.67
C ALA A 101 3.18 -28.32 1.15
N THR A 102 4.35 -28.27 0.51
CA THR A 102 4.53 -28.24 -0.94
C THR A 102 3.48 -29.08 -1.65
N PRO A 103 2.46 -28.49 -2.32
CA PRO A 103 1.38 -29.26 -2.95
C PRO A 103 1.92 -30.19 -4.05
N TRP A 104 3.15 -29.91 -4.50
CA TRP A 104 3.83 -30.62 -5.57
C TRP A 104 4.45 -31.97 -5.18
N ARG A 105 4.66 -32.29 -3.89
CA ARG A 105 5.28 -33.58 -3.52
C ARG A 105 4.45 -34.79 -3.92
N GLY A 106 3.12 -34.65 -3.98
CA GLY A 106 2.18 -35.68 -4.44
C GLY A 106 1.65 -35.48 -5.86
N ALA A 107 1.97 -34.36 -6.51
CA ALA A 107 1.41 -34.00 -7.81
C ALA A 107 1.71 -35.01 -8.93
N PRO A 108 2.91 -35.63 -9.02
CA PRO A 108 3.17 -36.64 -10.04
C PRO A 108 2.22 -37.84 -9.90
N ALA A 109 2.05 -38.39 -8.69
CA ALA A 109 1.17 -39.53 -8.45
C ALA A 109 -0.32 -39.19 -8.68
N ALA A 110 -0.78 -38.02 -8.22
CA ALA A 110 -2.15 -37.55 -8.41
C ALA A 110 -2.52 -37.32 -9.88
N LEU A 111 -1.54 -36.92 -10.71
CA LEU A 111 -1.70 -36.71 -12.15
C LEU A 111 -1.38 -37.97 -12.97
N GLY A 112 -1.16 -39.12 -12.34
CA GLY A 112 -0.90 -40.40 -13.01
C GLY A 112 0.52 -40.56 -13.56
N PHE A 113 1.44 -39.66 -13.21
CA PHE A 113 2.86 -39.76 -13.53
C PHE A 113 3.62 -40.50 -12.41
N GLY A 114 3.84 -41.80 -12.64
CA GLY A 114 4.60 -42.68 -11.74
C GLY A 114 4.48 -44.11 -12.23
N ARG A 115 5.62 -44.77 -12.46
CA ARG A 115 5.76 -46.00 -13.26
C ARG A 115 4.72 -47.08 -12.93
N ARG A 116 3.87 -47.43 -13.89
CA ARG A 116 3.27 -48.78 -13.93
C ARG A 116 4.39 -49.75 -14.30
N ARG A 117 4.94 -50.47 -13.32
CA ARG A 117 5.53 -51.79 -13.59
C ARG A 117 4.41 -52.81 -13.38
N ALA A 118 3.93 -53.39 -14.47
CA ALA A 118 3.19 -54.65 -14.44
C ALA A 118 4.21 -55.81 -14.58
N PRO A 119 3.93 -56.98 -14.00
CA PRO A 119 4.81 -58.15 -14.01
C PRO A 119 5.04 -58.73 -15.41
#